data_AF-A0A661LF01-F1
#
_entry.id   AF-A0A661LF01-F1
#
_cell.length_a   1.000
_cell.length_b   1.000
_cell.length_c   1.000
_cell.angle_alpha   90.00
_cell.angle_beta   90.00
_cell.angle_gamma   90.00
#
_symmetry.space_group_name_H-M   'P 1'
#
loop_
_entity.id
_entity.type
_entity.pdbx_description
1 polymer ?
#
loop_
_entity_poly.entity_id
_entity_poly.type
_entity_poly.pdbx_seq_one_letter_code
_entity_poly.pdbx_strand_id
1 'polypeptide(L)'
;MTKVLHIGDRLKTKENKRKAEFCRDKIRSIRRAVQCAFCNLKCSMCGRYLSKQEVSHSLFSSNDGFNLCESCGSEFEDFVRISTNHGTSELFWQKEAWRKLWSAWVDYQEALKAFKDSPEFQKLSKELED
;
A
#
# COMPACT_ATOMS: atom_id res chain seq x y z
N MET A 1 -54.43 7.65 -6.00
CA MET A 1 -53.24 8.15 -5.29
C MET A 1 -52.06 7.17 -5.36
N THR A 2 -51.71 6.66 -6.54
CA THR A 2 -50.70 5.57 -6.69
C THR A 2 -49.42 6.05 -7.37
N LYS A 3 -49.47 7.18 -8.10
CA LYS A 3 -48.33 7.76 -8.83
C LYS A 3 -47.26 8.38 -7.93
N VAL A 4 -47.63 8.84 -6.73
CA VAL A 4 -46.71 9.54 -5.80
C VAL A 4 -45.78 8.55 -5.10
N LEU A 5 -46.29 7.38 -4.69
CA LEU A 5 -45.49 6.29 -4.11
C LEU A 5 -44.43 5.81 -5.12
N HIS A 6 -44.82 5.65 -6.39
CA HIS A 6 -43.95 5.17 -7.46
C HIS A 6 -42.79 6.12 -7.83
N ILE A 7 -42.92 7.43 -7.58
CA ILE A 7 -41.84 8.42 -7.82
C ILE A 7 -40.87 8.44 -6.64
N GLY A 8 -41.37 8.37 -5.40
CA GLY A 8 -40.55 8.28 -4.20
C GLY A 8 -39.65 7.05 -4.19
N ASP A 9 -40.20 5.90 -4.61
CA ASP A 9 -39.44 4.66 -4.72
C ASP A 9 -38.36 4.75 -5.80
N ARG A 10 -38.67 5.33 -6.97
CA ARG A 10 -37.69 5.54 -8.05
C ARG A 10 -36.55 6.48 -7.64
N LEU A 11 -36.84 7.52 -6.87
CA LEU A 11 -35.84 8.45 -6.35
C LEU A 11 -34.92 7.75 -5.32
N LYS A 12 -35.50 6.99 -4.38
CA LYS A 12 -34.72 6.16 -3.44
C LYS A 12 -33.87 5.12 -4.15
N THR A 13 -34.40 4.43 -5.16
CA THR A 13 -33.62 3.48 -5.97
C THR A 13 -32.45 4.15 -6.67
N LYS A 14 -32.66 5.34 -7.25
CA LYS A 14 -31.59 6.10 -7.92
C LYS A 14 -30.52 6.57 -6.94
N GLU A 15 -30.91 7.01 -5.75
CA GLU A 15 -29.98 7.41 -4.69
C GLU A 15 -29.18 6.22 -4.16
N ASN A 16 -29.84 5.08 -3.92
CA ASN A 16 -29.20 3.84 -3.49
C ASN A 16 -28.21 3.33 -4.55
N LYS A 17 -28.56 3.40 -5.84
CA LYS A 17 -27.64 3.06 -6.94
C LYS A 17 -26.40 3.95 -6.94
N ARG A 18 -26.56 5.27 -6.79
CA ARG A 18 -25.43 6.22 -6.71
C ARG A 18 -24.53 5.95 -5.50
N LYS A 19 -25.11 5.66 -4.33
CA LYS A 19 -24.35 5.29 -3.13
C LYS A 19 -23.57 3.98 -3.34
N ALA A 20 -24.19 2.99 -3.97
CA ALA A 20 -23.53 1.74 -4.30
C ALA A 20 -22.39 1.92 -5.32
N GLU A 21 -22.57 2.74 -6.35
CA GLU A 21 -21.53 3.10 -7.31
C GLU A 21 -20.36 3.82 -6.64
N PHE A 22 -20.65 4.84 -5.82
CA PHE A 22 -19.63 5.55 -5.05
C PHE A 22 -18.85 4.61 -4.13
N CYS A 23 -19.55 3.69 -3.44
CA CYS A 23 -18.91 2.68 -2.61
C CYS A 23 -17.95 1.82 -3.46
N ARG A 24 -18.42 1.25 -4.58
CA ARG A 24 -17.58 0.44 -5.48
C ARG A 24 -16.35 1.19 -5.97
N ASP A 25 -16.46 2.47 -6.32
CA ASP A 25 -15.31 3.27 -6.76
C ASP A 25 -14.28 3.49 -5.65
N LYS A 26 -14.73 3.69 -4.41
CA LYS A 26 -13.84 3.77 -3.23
C LYS A 26 -13.15 2.44 -2.98
N ILE A 27 -13.89 1.33 -3.03
CA ILE A 27 -13.32 -0.01 -2.87
C ILE A 27 -12.26 -0.28 -3.93
N ARG A 28 -12.55 0.04 -5.21
CA ARG A 28 -11.58 -0.10 -6.31
C ARG A 28 -10.32 0.73 -6.07
N SER A 29 -10.48 1.96 -5.58
CA SER A 29 -9.35 2.86 -5.29
C SER A 29 -8.45 2.30 -4.20
N ILE A 30 -9.04 1.80 -3.10
CA ILE A 30 -8.32 1.19 -1.99
C ILE A 30 -7.61 -0.09 -2.43
N ARG A 31 -8.31 -0.99 -3.14
CA ARG A 31 -7.72 -2.23 -3.70
C ARG A 31 -6.51 -1.91 -4.57
N ARG A 32 -6.62 -0.94 -5.48
CA ARG A 32 -5.53 -0.52 -6.36
C ARG A 32 -4.34 0.02 -5.57
N ALA A 33 -4.59 0.85 -4.56
CA ALA A 33 -3.52 1.42 -3.73
C ALA A 33 -2.72 0.32 -3.01
N VAL A 34 -3.41 -0.63 -2.38
CA VAL A 34 -2.79 -1.77 -1.68
C VAL A 34 -2.04 -2.68 -2.67
N GLN A 35 -2.68 -3.10 -3.76
CA GLN A 35 -2.02 -3.93 -4.79
C GLN A 35 -0.78 -3.26 -5.37
N CYS A 36 -0.85 -1.94 -5.63
CA CYS A 36 0.27 -1.19 -6.11
C CYS A 36 1.38 -1.13 -5.07
N ALA A 37 1.07 -0.93 -3.78
CA ALA A 37 2.07 -0.90 -2.71
C ALA A 37 2.85 -2.22 -2.59
N PHE A 38 2.19 -3.36 -2.80
CA PHE A 38 2.78 -4.70 -2.79
C PHE A 38 3.26 -5.19 -4.18
N CYS A 39 3.31 -4.31 -5.18
CA CYS A 39 3.74 -4.70 -6.52
C CYS A 39 5.24 -5.03 -6.54
N ASN A 40 5.59 -6.26 -6.94
CA ASN A 40 6.98 -6.70 -7.05
C ASN A 40 7.74 -6.07 -8.22
N LEU A 41 7.06 -5.39 -9.14
CA LEU A 41 7.67 -4.73 -10.30
C LEU A 41 8.21 -3.33 -9.97
N LYS A 42 8.10 -2.87 -8.73
CA LYS A 42 8.57 -1.53 -8.32
C LYS A 42 9.30 -1.58 -6.98
N CYS A 43 10.15 -0.59 -6.78
CA CYS A 43 10.73 -0.28 -5.47
C CYS A 43 9.63 0.27 -4.54
N SER A 44 9.47 -0.31 -3.37
CA SER A 44 8.48 0.08 -2.36
C SER A 44 8.85 1.37 -1.62
N MET A 45 10.11 1.82 -1.70
CA MET A 45 10.55 3.09 -1.13
C MET A 45 10.38 4.25 -2.13
N CYS A 46 10.97 4.14 -3.32
CA CYS A 46 11.00 5.25 -4.29
C CYS A 46 10.01 5.11 -5.46
N GLY A 47 9.32 3.98 -5.59
CA GLY A 47 8.34 3.74 -6.67
C GLY A 47 8.93 3.45 -8.04
N ARG A 48 10.27 3.45 -8.20
CA ARG A 48 10.92 3.15 -9.48
C ARG A 48 10.59 1.73 -9.94
N TYR A 49 10.27 1.57 -11.22
CA TYR A 49 10.14 0.24 -11.82
C TYR A 49 11.46 -0.55 -11.74
N LEU A 50 11.33 -1.85 -11.51
CA LEU A 50 12.44 -2.79 -11.45
C LEU A 50 12.47 -3.61 -12.74
N SER A 51 13.67 -3.82 -13.28
CA SER A 51 13.87 -4.76 -14.38
C SER A 51 13.67 -6.20 -13.91
N LYS A 52 13.47 -7.14 -14.84
CA LYS A 52 13.32 -8.57 -14.51
C LYS A 52 14.51 -9.13 -13.71
N GLN A 53 15.71 -8.67 -14.02
CA GLN A 53 16.94 -9.05 -13.30
C GLN A 53 16.93 -8.52 -11.88
N GLU A 54 16.53 -7.26 -11.67
CA GLU A 54 16.48 -6.68 -10.32
C GLU A 54 15.41 -7.35 -9.46
N VAL A 55 14.27 -7.73 -10.04
CA VAL A 55 13.23 -8.50 -9.32
C VAL A 55 13.77 -9.86 -8.90
N SER A 56 14.50 -10.57 -9.77
CA SER A 56 15.03 -11.90 -9.43
C SER A 56 16.23 -11.88 -8.47
N HIS A 57 16.96 -10.76 -8.41
CA HIS A 57 18.13 -10.59 -7.53
C HIS A 57 17.80 -9.83 -6.23
N SER A 58 16.57 -9.34 -6.06
CA SER A 58 16.17 -8.60 -4.87
C SER A 58 16.29 -9.50 -3.63
N LEU A 59 17.20 -9.14 -2.73
CA LEU A 59 17.36 -9.80 -1.42
C LEU A 59 16.10 -9.70 -0.55
N PHE A 60 15.24 -8.73 -0.85
CA PHE A 60 13.97 -8.49 -0.19
C PHE A 60 12.78 -9.13 -0.93
N SER A 61 13.02 -9.83 -2.05
CA SER A 61 11.99 -10.54 -2.82
C SER A 61 11.53 -11.77 -2.05
N SER A 62 10.44 -11.62 -1.31
CA SER A 62 9.68 -12.72 -0.74
C SER A 62 8.21 -12.56 -1.12
N ASN A 63 7.47 -13.67 -1.13
CA ASN A 63 6.02 -13.70 -1.37
C ASN A 63 5.20 -12.77 -0.45
N ASP A 64 5.82 -12.26 0.61
CA ASP A 64 5.21 -11.42 1.65
C ASP A 64 5.89 -10.05 1.84
N GLY A 65 6.90 -9.73 1.02
CA GLY A 65 7.83 -8.62 1.25
C GLY A 65 7.78 -7.49 0.22
N PHE A 66 8.22 -6.31 0.65
CA PHE A 66 8.52 -5.18 -0.21
C PHE A 66 9.75 -5.43 -1.06
N ASN A 67 9.87 -4.79 -2.21
CA ASN A 67 11.08 -4.85 -3.03
C ASN A 67 11.79 -3.49 -2.99
N LEU A 68 13.12 -3.48 -2.94
CA LEU A 68 13.91 -2.25 -3.03
C LEU A 68 14.82 -2.33 -4.25
N CYS A 69 15.01 -1.20 -4.94
CA CYS A 69 16.11 -1.10 -5.90
C CYS A 69 17.45 -1.08 -5.15
N GLU A 70 18.54 -1.35 -5.85
CA GLU A 70 19.91 -1.38 -5.28
C GLU A 70 20.21 -0.18 -4.38
N SER A 71 19.94 1.04 -4.84
CA SER A 71 20.20 2.26 -4.06
C SER A 71 19.36 2.36 -2.79
N CYS A 72 18.05 2.05 -2.87
CA CYS A 72 17.20 2.06 -1.68
C CYS A 72 17.52 0.90 -0.73
N GLY A 73 17.93 -0.26 -1.27
CA GLY A 73 18.35 -1.42 -0.50
C GLY A 73 19.61 -1.11 0.32
N SER A 74 20.63 -0.52 -0.32
CA SER A 74 21.87 -0.12 0.36
C SER A 74 21.61 0.89 1.49
N GLU A 75 20.79 1.91 1.26
CA GLU A 75 20.42 2.88 2.30
C GLU A 75 19.60 2.22 3.43
N PHE A 76 18.74 1.25 3.11
CA PHE A 76 17.97 0.52 4.11
C PHE A 76 18.86 -0.41 4.96
N GLU A 77 19.83 -1.09 4.35
CA GLU A 77 20.82 -1.90 5.07
C GLU A 77 21.65 -1.04 6.04
N ASP A 78 22.05 0.15 5.60
CA ASP A 78 22.70 1.13 6.48
C ASP A 78 21.79 1.52 7.64
N PHE A 79 20.49 1.74 7.38
CA PHE A 79 19.52 2.08 8.41
C PHE A 79 19.39 0.96 9.43
N VAL A 80 19.27 -0.29 8.97
CA VAL A 80 19.20 -1.48 9.84
C VAL A 80 20.48 -1.61 10.67
N ARG A 81 21.65 -1.48 10.05
CA ARG A 81 22.96 -1.58 10.72
C ARG A 81 23.08 -0.54 11.83
N ILE A 82 22.71 0.70 11.55
CA ILE A 82 22.83 1.77 12.55
C ILE A 82 21.81 1.61 13.67
N SER A 83 20.58 1.22 13.34
CA SER A 83 19.50 1.05 14.32
C SER A 83 19.77 -0.10 15.28
N THR A 84 20.37 -1.20 14.81
CA THR A 84 20.69 -2.38 15.64
C THR A 84 21.93 -2.18 16.50
N ASN A 85 22.98 -1.52 15.99
CA ASN A 85 24.25 -1.38 16.70
C ASN A 85 24.33 -0.13 17.60
N HIS A 86 23.24 0.65 17.74
CA HIS A 86 23.24 1.98 18.36
C HIS A 86 24.38 2.89 17.84
N GLY A 87 24.80 2.65 16.61
CA GLY A 87 25.96 3.31 16.02
C GLY A 87 25.63 4.76 15.67
N THR A 88 26.66 5.58 15.55
CA THR A 88 26.53 6.88 14.88
C THR A 88 27.12 6.76 13.48
N SER A 89 26.42 7.29 12.48
CA SER A 89 26.98 7.38 11.13
C SER A 89 27.81 8.64 11.00
N GLU A 90 29.01 8.49 10.43
CA GLU A 90 29.90 9.59 10.06
C GLU A 90 29.36 10.38 8.87
N LEU A 91 28.44 9.80 8.09
CA LEU A 91 27.82 10.46 6.94
C LEU A 91 26.89 11.59 7.38
N PHE A 92 26.98 12.73 6.69
CA PHE A 92 26.29 13.95 7.10
C PHE A 92 24.76 13.89 6.93
N TRP A 93 24.25 13.04 6.03
CA TRP A 93 22.82 12.88 5.78
C TRP A 93 22.15 11.79 6.63
N GLN A 94 22.92 10.80 7.12
CA GLN A 94 22.43 9.70 7.96
C GLN A 94 22.25 10.12 9.44
N LYS A 95 21.62 11.27 9.63
CA LYS A 95 21.27 11.84 10.93
C LYS A 95 19.80 11.57 11.24
N GLU A 96 19.25 12.27 12.24
CA GLU A 96 17.92 12.02 12.80
C GLU A 96 16.81 12.00 11.74
N ALA A 97 16.76 12.99 10.84
CA ALA A 97 15.72 13.08 9.82
C ALA A 97 15.69 11.86 8.89
N TRP A 98 16.87 11.36 8.50
CA TRP A 98 17.01 10.17 7.67
C TRP A 98 16.63 8.89 8.43
N ARG A 99 16.99 8.77 9.72
CA ARG A 99 16.51 7.65 10.56
C ARG A 99 15.00 7.65 10.69
N LYS A 100 14.42 8.83 10.91
CA LYS A 100 12.97 9.00 11.01
C LYS A 100 12.26 8.64 9.72
N LEU A 101 12.83 9.00 8.56
CA LEU A 101 12.30 8.62 7.25
C LEU A 101 12.18 7.09 7.13
N TRP A 102 13.26 6.36 7.41
CA TRP A 102 13.27 4.90 7.29
C TRP A 102 12.40 4.21 8.34
N SER A 103 12.41 4.70 9.58
CA SER A 103 11.50 4.19 10.63
C SER A 103 10.04 4.35 10.22
N ALA A 104 9.63 5.55 9.78
CA ALA A 104 8.26 5.78 9.36
C ALA A 104 7.89 4.96 8.11
N TRP A 105 8.85 4.70 7.23
CA TRP A 105 8.63 3.81 6.09
C TRP A 105 8.41 2.35 6.53
N VAL A 106 9.16 1.84 7.52
CA VAL A 106 8.91 0.50 8.10
C VAL A 106 7.53 0.43 8.72
N ASP A 107 7.16 1.40 9.57
CA ASP A 107 5.83 1.48 10.20
C ASP A 107 4.72 1.49 9.13
N TYR A 108 4.94 2.21 8.02
CA TYR A 108 4.01 2.24 6.89
C TYR A 108 3.88 0.87 6.20
N GLN A 109 4.99 0.15 5.98
CA GLN A 109 4.94 -1.20 5.39
C GLN A 109 4.17 -2.18 6.30
N GLU A 110 4.39 -2.11 7.62
CA GLU A 110 3.68 -2.94 8.60
C GLU A 110 2.18 -2.62 8.63
N ALA A 111 1.81 -1.34 8.68
CA ALA A 111 0.42 -0.91 8.64
C ALA A 111 -0.29 -1.34 7.34
N LEU A 112 0.39 -1.25 6.20
CA LEU A 112 -0.13 -1.74 4.92
C LEU A 112 -0.37 -3.25 4.94
N LYS A 113 0.56 -4.03 5.50
CA LYS A 113 0.44 -5.49 5.58
C LYS A 113 -0.72 -5.87 6.49
N ALA A 114 -0.79 -5.27 7.68
CA ALA A 114 -1.91 -5.46 8.60
C ALA A 114 -3.26 -5.12 7.96
N PHE A 115 -3.32 -4.03 7.19
CA PHE A 115 -4.55 -3.67 6.48
C PHE A 115 -4.90 -4.65 5.36
N LYS A 116 -3.93 -5.10 4.55
CA LYS A 116 -4.14 -6.13 3.52
C LYS A 116 -4.67 -7.45 4.10
N ASP A 117 -4.16 -7.83 5.27
CA ASP A 117 -4.50 -9.08 5.94
C ASP A 117 -5.77 -8.97 6.80
N SER A 118 -6.35 -7.77 6.91
CA SER A 118 -7.56 -7.51 7.71
C SER A 118 -8.83 -8.15 7.12
N PRO A 119 -9.79 -8.61 7.95
CA PRO A 119 -11.08 -9.11 7.49
C PRO A 119 -11.84 -8.11 6.61
N GLU A 120 -11.70 -6.82 6.90
CA GLU A 120 -12.30 -5.72 6.14
C GLU A 120 -11.79 -5.72 4.70
N PHE A 121 -10.47 -5.78 4.50
CA PHE A 121 -9.89 -5.79 3.15
C PHE A 121 -10.19 -7.08 2.38
N GLN A 122 -10.28 -8.22 3.08
CA GLN A 122 -10.71 -9.48 2.48
C GLN A 122 -12.17 -9.40 2.00
N LYS A 123 -13.05 -8.78 2.79
CA LYS A 123 -14.44 -8.53 2.39
C LYS A 123 -14.53 -7.57 1.19
N LEU A 124 -13.77 -6.48 1.22
CA LEU A 124 -13.66 -5.53 0.11
C LEU A 124 -13.22 -6.19 -1.20
N SER A 125 -12.30 -7.17 -1.11
CA SER A 125 -11.79 -7.87 -2.29
C SER A 125 -12.86 -8.76 -2.92
N LYS A 126 -13.69 -9.44 -2.11
CA LYS A 126 -14.81 -10.27 -2.56
C LYS A 126 -15.92 -9.45 -3.21
N GLU A 127 -16.28 -8.30 -2.64
CA GLU A 127 -17.33 -7.39 -3.18
C GLU A 127 -17.03 -6.83 -4.58
N LEU A 128 -15.81 -6.97 -5.09
CA LEU A 128 -15.42 -6.57 -6.44
C LEU A 128 -15.29 -7.74 -7.43
N GLU A 129 -15.35 -8.99 -6.94
CA GLU A 129 -15.30 -10.20 -7.77
C GLU A 129 -16.71 -10.70 -8.15
N ASP A 130 -17.72 -10.32 -7.37
CA ASP A 130 -19.16 -10.47 -7.65
C ASP A 130 -19.73 -9.31 -8.51
#